data_AF-A0A089IET2-F1
#
_entry.id   AF-A0A089IET2-F1
#
_cell.length_a   1.000
_cell.length_b   1.000
_cell.length_c   1.000
_cell.angle_alpha   90.00
_cell.angle_beta   90.00
_cell.angle_gamma   90.00
#
_symmetry.space_group_name_H-M   'P 1'
#
loop_
_entity.id
_entity.type
_entity.pdbx_description
1 polymer ?
#
loop_
_entity_poly.entity_id
_entity_poly.type
_entity_poly.pdbx_seq_one_letter_code
_entity_poly.pdbx_strand_id
1 'polypeptide(L)'
;MDGWAAFGAIYGINTVHLDGWAAFGAICGINTVHLDGWAVFDSFWGIFTPLFANRAEFGAFWGIFTPLFAHRAKFGTIWGIFTPHFAHRAQSGAFWGIFTPLFAHQAQYGAVWGIFTPLFAHRAKFGTIWGIFTPHFAHRAQSGAFWGTFTPLFAHRAEIHAFWGIFTPLFTHRAEFGIFRTLLPFLFPILLTGLFYS
;
A
#
# COMPACT_ATOMS: atom_id res chain seq x y z
N MET A 1 -8.80 0.35 -33.49
CA MET A 1 -7.84 -0.74 -33.69
C MET A 1 -6.93 -0.66 -32.50
N ASP A 2 -7.23 -1.42 -31.46
CA ASP A 2 -6.54 -1.25 -30.18
C ASP A 2 -5.32 -2.18 -30.26
N GLY A 3 -4.23 -1.64 -30.80
CA GLY A 3 -3.00 -2.38 -31.05
C GLY A 3 -2.33 -2.75 -29.74
N TRP A 4 -1.91 -4.01 -29.63
CA TRP A 4 -1.08 -4.45 -28.52
C TRP A 4 0.37 -4.05 -28.80
N ALA A 5 0.96 -3.23 -27.93
CA ALA A 5 2.35 -2.82 -28.00
C ALA A 5 3.20 -3.63 -27.01
N ALA A 6 4.33 -4.16 -27.47
CA ALA A 6 5.29 -4.85 -26.63
C ALA A 6 6.64 -4.13 -26.69
N PHE A 7 7.13 -3.72 -25.53
CA PHE A 7 8.41 -3.07 -25.35
C PHE A 7 9.35 -4.00 -24.60
N GLY A 8 10.56 -4.17 -25.13
CA GLY A 8 11.64 -4.89 -24.46
C GLY A 8 12.21 -4.12 -23.28
N ALA A 9 13.50 -4.28 -23.03
CA ALA A 9 14.16 -3.52 -21.98
C ALA A 9 14.28 -2.03 -22.35
N ILE A 10 13.94 -1.14 -21.42
CA ILE A 10 14.01 0.32 -21.59
C ILE A 10 14.99 0.89 -20.58
N TYR A 11 15.90 1.75 -21.03
CA TYR A 11 16.90 2.39 -20.18
C TYR A 11 16.86 3.92 -20.31
N GLY A 12 17.23 4.61 -19.24
CA GLY A 12 17.47 6.06 -19.26
C GLY A 12 16.30 6.89 -18.76
N ILE A 13 16.13 8.07 -19.33
CA ILE A 13 15.09 9.03 -18.96
C ILE A 13 14.04 9.05 -20.06
N ASN A 14 12.87 8.49 -19.81
CA ASN A 14 11.85 8.33 -20.85
C ASN A 14 10.50 8.94 -20.42
N THR A 15 9.82 9.52 -21.41
CA THR A 15 8.42 9.88 -21.30
C THR A 15 7.67 9.14 -22.39
N VAL A 16 6.65 8.36 -22.00
CA VAL A 16 5.87 7.53 -22.92
C VAL A 16 4.40 7.89 -22.75
N HIS A 17 3.71 8.10 -23.87
CA HIS A 17 2.26 8.21 -23.90
C HIS A 17 1.70 7.15 -24.83
N LEU A 18 0.75 6.37 -24.34
CA LEU A 18 0.19 5.24 -25.05
C LEU A 18 -1.29 5.11 -24.75
N ASP A 19 -2.04 4.82 -25.80
CA ASP A 19 -3.44 4.47 -25.73
C ASP A 19 -3.59 2.99 -26.10
N GLY A 20 -4.39 2.24 -25.34
CA GLY A 20 -4.61 0.82 -25.58
C GLY A 20 -3.76 -0.10 -24.69
N TRP A 21 -3.33 -1.23 -25.23
CA TRP A 21 -2.73 -2.30 -24.42
C TRP A 21 -1.21 -2.36 -24.61
N ALA A 22 -0.47 -2.34 -23.50
CA ALA A 22 0.99 -2.34 -23.54
C ALA A 22 1.60 -3.38 -22.58
N ALA A 23 2.68 -4.03 -23.01
CA ALA A 23 3.54 -4.85 -22.18
C ALA A 23 4.96 -4.29 -22.19
N PHE A 24 5.56 -4.14 -21.03
CA PHE A 24 6.91 -3.65 -20.84
C PHE A 24 7.76 -4.70 -20.14
N GLY A 25 8.93 -4.97 -20.70
CA GLY A 25 9.98 -5.72 -20.03
C GLY A 25 10.63 -4.91 -18.90
N ALA A 26 11.90 -5.21 -18.62
CA ALA A 26 12.67 -4.50 -17.60
C ALA A 26 12.84 -3.01 -17.95
N ILE A 27 12.51 -2.12 -17.02
CA ILE A 27 12.72 -0.68 -17.17
C ILE A 27 13.74 -0.21 -16.14
N CYS A 28 14.74 0.55 -16.56
CA CYS A 28 15.74 1.13 -15.67
C CYS A 28 15.93 2.64 -15.93
N GLY A 29 15.89 3.45 -14.87
CA GLY A 29 16.15 4.89 -14.93
C GLY A 29 14.97 5.72 -14.43
N ILE A 30 14.71 6.86 -15.08
CA ILE A 30 13.66 7.81 -14.67
C ILE A 30 12.58 7.82 -15.73
N ASN A 31 11.40 7.31 -15.40
CA ASN A 31 10.36 7.09 -16.40
C ASN A 31 9.03 7.73 -15.97
N THR A 32 8.41 8.42 -16.92
CA THR A 32 7.06 8.97 -16.81
C THR A 32 6.22 8.33 -17.89
N VAL A 33 5.12 7.70 -17.53
CA VAL A 33 4.30 6.97 -18.49
C VAL A 33 2.85 7.37 -18.30
N HIS A 34 2.21 7.86 -19.37
CA HIS A 34 0.78 8.11 -19.39
C HIS A 34 0.10 7.04 -20.25
N LEU A 35 -0.73 6.21 -19.61
CA LEU A 35 -1.34 5.05 -20.24
C LEU A 35 -2.86 5.05 -20.07
N ASP A 36 -3.54 5.24 -21.19
CA ASP A 36 -4.99 5.16 -21.30
C ASP A 36 -5.39 3.77 -21.80
N GLY A 37 -5.26 2.80 -20.89
CA GLY A 37 -5.62 1.41 -21.19
C GLY A 37 -5.07 0.40 -20.19
N TRP A 38 -4.67 -0.78 -20.70
CA TRP A 38 -4.15 -1.86 -19.88
C TRP A 38 -2.64 -2.01 -20.04
N ALA A 39 -1.93 -2.13 -18.94
CA ALA A 39 -0.48 -2.23 -18.97
C ALA A 39 0.06 -3.32 -18.06
N VAL A 40 1.12 -4.00 -18.49
CA VAL A 40 1.90 -4.92 -17.66
C VAL A 40 3.36 -4.53 -17.70
N PHE A 41 3.99 -4.50 -16.54
CA PHE A 41 5.40 -4.23 -16.35
C PHE A 41 6.02 -5.40 -15.61
N ASP A 42 7.05 -5.99 -16.19
CA ASP A 42 7.75 -7.11 -15.55
C ASP A 42 8.58 -6.65 -14.35
N SER A 43 9.56 -5.77 -14.59
CA SER A 43 10.45 -5.28 -13.54
C SER A 43 10.87 -3.82 -13.77
N PHE A 44 11.09 -3.10 -12.69
CA PHE A 44 11.52 -1.70 -12.73
C PHE A 44 12.62 -1.40 -11.71
N TRP A 45 13.61 -0.60 -12.12
CA TRP A 45 14.66 -0.05 -11.26
C TRP A 45 14.84 1.46 -11.47
N GLY A 46 14.67 2.28 -10.42
CA GLY A 46 14.92 3.72 -10.47
C GLY A 46 13.76 4.59 -9.98
N ILE A 47 13.36 5.61 -10.76
CA ILE A 47 12.24 6.51 -10.42
C ILE A 47 11.12 6.36 -11.45
N PHE A 48 9.92 6.03 -10.99
CA PHE A 48 8.78 5.80 -11.86
C PHE A 48 7.55 6.61 -11.43
N THR A 49 7.02 7.41 -12.35
CA THR A 49 5.88 8.31 -12.10
C THR A 49 4.77 8.13 -13.13
N PRO A 50 4.12 6.96 -13.19
CA PRO A 50 3.13 6.73 -14.22
C PRO A 50 1.74 7.20 -13.82
N LEU A 51 0.97 7.59 -14.84
CA LEU A 51 -0.44 7.91 -14.78
C LEU A 51 -1.23 6.87 -15.57
N PHE A 52 -2.15 6.18 -14.91
CA PHE A 52 -3.00 5.18 -15.52
C PHE A 52 -4.47 5.47 -15.27
N ALA A 53 -5.23 5.64 -16.36
CA ALA A 53 -6.67 5.80 -16.27
C ALA A 53 -7.38 4.48 -15.90
N ASN A 54 -6.86 3.34 -16.35
CA ASN A 54 -7.58 2.07 -16.27
C ASN A 54 -6.88 1.04 -15.35
N ARG A 55 -6.09 0.13 -15.92
CA ARG A 55 -5.55 -1.00 -15.17
C ARG A 55 -4.08 -1.21 -15.48
N ALA A 56 -3.26 -1.38 -14.44
CA ALA A 56 -1.90 -1.83 -14.63
C ALA A 56 -1.49 -2.93 -13.65
N GLU A 57 -0.55 -3.76 -14.08
CA GLU A 57 0.06 -4.80 -13.26
C GLU A 57 1.57 -4.63 -13.30
N PHE A 58 2.20 -4.68 -12.13
CA PHE A 58 3.64 -4.56 -11.97
C PHE A 58 4.14 -5.80 -11.27
N GLY A 59 5.20 -6.40 -11.80
CA GLY A 59 5.95 -7.43 -11.11
C GLY A 59 6.79 -6.82 -9.99
N ALA A 60 8.10 -6.79 -10.18
CA ALA A 60 9.04 -6.36 -9.15
C ALA A 60 9.52 -4.92 -9.35
N PHE A 61 9.56 -4.14 -8.27
CA PHE A 61 9.97 -2.74 -8.31
C PHE A 61 11.07 -2.45 -7.29
N TRP A 62 12.11 -1.73 -7.71
CA TRP A 62 13.16 -1.16 -6.84
C TRP A 62 13.35 0.33 -7.08
N GLY A 63 13.24 1.15 -6.04
CA GLY A 63 13.54 2.59 -6.09
C GLY A 63 12.41 3.49 -5.57
N ILE A 64 12.03 4.51 -6.34
CA ILE A 64 10.97 5.47 -5.99
C ILE A 64 9.80 5.34 -6.96
N PHE A 65 8.62 5.00 -6.45
CA PHE A 65 7.42 4.79 -7.25
C PHE A 65 6.28 5.68 -6.76
N THR A 66 5.83 6.60 -7.61
CA THR A 66 4.76 7.55 -7.26
C THR A 66 3.63 7.53 -8.29
N PRO A 67 2.94 6.40 -8.47
CA PRO A 67 1.97 6.27 -9.54
C PRO A 67 0.61 6.88 -9.15
N LEU A 68 -0.11 7.36 -10.16
CA LEU A 68 -1.50 7.79 -10.05
C LEU A 68 -2.39 6.82 -10.84
N PHE A 69 -3.36 6.22 -10.15
CA PHE A 69 -4.29 5.26 -10.72
C PHE A 69 -5.73 5.69 -10.49
N ALA A 70 -6.47 5.86 -11.58
CA ALA A 70 -7.90 6.15 -11.48
C ALA A 70 -8.72 4.91 -11.12
N HIS A 71 -8.32 3.70 -11.54
CA HIS A 71 -9.18 2.52 -11.36
C HIS A 71 -8.53 1.32 -10.66
N ARG A 72 -7.63 0.57 -11.29
CA ARG A 72 -7.08 -0.67 -10.70
C ARG A 72 -5.57 -0.79 -10.86
N ALA A 73 -4.89 -1.24 -9.82
CA ALA A 73 -3.53 -1.76 -9.98
C ALA A 73 -3.25 -3.00 -9.14
N LYS A 74 -2.32 -3.80 -9.64
CA LYS A 74 -1.72 -4.91 -8.91
C LYS A 74 -0.22 -4.76 -8.90
N PHE A 75 0.39 -5.00 -7.75
CA PHE A 75 1.83 -4.98 -7.58
C PHE A 75 2.31 -6.30 -7.00
N GLY A 76 3.41 -6.82 -7.52
CA GLY A 76 4.14 -7.91 -6.90
C GLY A 76 4.93 -7.40 -5.70
N THR A 77 6.25 -7.44 -5.83
CA THR A 77 7.20 -7.09 -4.77
C THR A 77 7.74 -5.69 -4.98
N ILE A 78 7.75 -4.86 -3.94
CA ILE A 78 8.23 -3.48 -4.01
C ILE A 78 9.30 -3.24 -2.95
N TRP A 79 10.41 -2.64 -3.36
CA TRP A 79 11.51 -2.21 -2.52
C TRP A 79 11.78 -0.71 -2.72
N GLY A 80 11.78 0.06 -1.63
CA GLY A 80 12.14 1.47 -1.63
C GLY A 80 11.00 2.37 -1.16
N ILE A 81 10.75 3.46 -1.89
CA ILE A 81 9.75 4.47 -1.54
C ILE A 81 8.56 4.32 -2.48
N PHE A 82 7.37 4.12 -1.92
CA PHE A 82 6.15 3.93 -2.71
C PHE A 82 5.03 4.83 -2.17
N THR A 83 4.64 5.83 -2.96
CA THR A 83 3.66 6.88 -2.58
C THR A 83 2.48 6.95 -3.57
N PRO A 84 1.80 5.83 -3.80
CA PRO A 84 0.81 5.77 -4.86
C PRO A 84 -0.49 6.46 -4.47
N HIS A 85 -1.19 6.96 -5.48
CA HIS A 85 -2.51 7.55 -5.34
C HIS A 85 -3.51 6.71 -6.12
N PHE A 86 -4.52 6.17 -5.42
CA PHE A 86 -5.55 5.32 -6.01
C PHE A 86 -6.94 5.84 -5.72
N ALA A 87 -7.70 6.08 -6.79
CA ALA A 87 -9.10 6.45 -6.65
C ALA A 87 -10.01 5.25 -6.34
N HIS A 88 -9.65 4.01 -6.74
CA HIS A 88 -10.57 2.88 -6.55
C HIS A 88 -9.95 1.62 -5.91
N ARG A 89 -9.09 0.85 -6.59
CA ARG A 89 -8.58 -0.42 -6.04
C ARG A 89 -7.08 -0.62 -6.26
N ALA A 90 -6.38 -1.03 -5.21
CA ALA A 90 -5.05 -1.64 -5.36
C ALA A 90 -4.93 -2.96 -4.60
N GLN A 91 -4.07 -3.82 -5.13
CA GLN A 91 -3.57 -4.99 -4.44
C GLN A 91 -2.06 -4.99 -4.56
N SER A 92 -1.35 -5.21 -3.46
CA SER A 92 0.10 -5.45 -3.54
C SER A 92 0.49 -6.68 -2.75
N GLY A 93 1.54 -7.34 -3.22
CA GLY A 93 2.24 -8.38 -2.48
C GLY A 93 3.06 -7.78 -1.35
N ALA A 94 4.34 -8.14 -1.32
CA ALA A 94 5.26 -7.75 -0.25
C ALA A 94 5.91 -6.40 -0.52
N PHE A 95 6.10 -5.61 0.53
CA PHE A 95 6.69 -4.28 0.47
C PHE A 95 7.82 -4.13 1.50
N TRP A 96 8.96 -3.57 1.08
CA TRP A 96 10.08 -3.19 1.94
C TRP A 96 10.46 -1.72 1.74
N GLY A 97 10.42 -0.91 2.80
CA GLY A 97 10.89 0.48 2.78
C GLY A 97 9.89 1.49 3.35
N ILE A 98 9.62 2.57 2.63
CA ILE A 98 8.70 3.64 3.04
C ILE A 98 7.45 3.64 2.15
N PHE A 99 6.28 3.47 2.76
CA PHE A 99 5.01 3.40 2.05
C PHE A 99 4.00 4.40 2.57
N THR A 100 3.61 5.34 1.72
CA THR A 100 2.71 6.45 2.09
C THR A 100 1.60 6.62 1.05
N PRO A 101 0.73 5.63 0.86
CA PRO A 101 -0.27 5.69 -0.18
C PRO A 101 -1.45 6.57 0.22
N LEU A 102 -2.14 7.05 -0.80
CA LEU A 102 -3.47 7.62 -0.70
C LEU A 102 -4.49 6.73 -1.39
N PHE A 103 -5.54 6.35 -0.67
CA PHE A 103 -6.58 5.47 -1.15
C PHE A 103 -7.97 6.00 -0.88
N ALA A 104 -8.74 6.22 -1.94
CA ALA A 104 -10.13 6.65 -1.78
C ALA A 104 -11.08 5.48 -1.44
N HIS A 105 -10.85 4.26 -1.94
CA HIS A 105 -11.85 3.20 -1.80
C HIS A 105 -11.36 1.88 -1.18
N GLN A 106 -10.50 1.10 -1.87
CA GLN A 106 -10.13 -0.23 -1.41
C GLN A 106 -8.67 -0.56 -1.64
N ALA A 107 -8.02 -1.16 -0.64
CA ALA A 107 -6.69 -1.72 -0.81
C ALA A 107 -6.47 -3.02 -0.04
N GLN A 108 -5.60 -3.86 -0.59
CA GLN A 108 -5.17 -5.11 0.04
C GLN A 108 -3.65 -5.24 -0.09
N TYR A 109 -3.01 -5.41 1.06
CA TYR A 109 -1.56 -5.54 1.19
C TYR A 109 -1.24 -6.90 1.77
N GLY A 110 -0.23 -7.56 1.20
CA GLY A 110 0.41 -8.71 1.80
C GLY A 110 1.21 -8.31 3.03
N ALA A 111 2.52 -8.56 2.99
CA ALA A 111 3.41 -8.27 4.09
C ALA A 111 4.20 -6.97 3.86
N VAL A 112 4.42 -6.22 4.93
CA VAL A 112 5.02 -4.89 4.90
C VAL A 112 6.15 -4.83 5.92
N TRP A 113 7.32 -4.37 5.49
CA TRP A 113 8.47 -4.11 6.34
C TRP A 113 8.94 -2.66 6.17
N GLY A 114 9.00 -1.91 7.26
CA GLY A 114 9.55 -0.55 7.28
C GLY A 114 8.59 0.48 7.86
N ILE A 115 8.49 1.63 7.19
CA ILE A 115 7.67 2.77 7.63
C ILE A 115 6.43 2.85 6.75
N PHE A 116 5.26 2.90 7.36
CA PHE A 116 3.99 2.81 6.67
C PHE A 116 3.02 3.86 7.20
N THR A 117 2.75 4.89 6.42
CA THR A 117 1.90 6.04 6.84
C THR A 117 0.78 6.30 5.83
N PRO A 118 -0.13 5.32 5.63
CA PRO A 118 -1.11 5.40 4.58
C PRO A 118 -2.32 6.23 5.00
N LEU A 119 -3.04 6.77 4.02
CA LEU A 119 -4.35 7.36 4.22
C LEU A 119 -5.39 6.61 3.40
N PHE A 120 -6.40 6.07 4.09
CA PHE A 120 -7.48 5.29 3.50
C PHE A 120 -8.83 5.87 3.87
N ALA A 121 -9.59 6.28 2.86
CA ALA A 121 -10.92 6.83 3.09
C ALA A 121 -11.99 5.76 3.37
N HIS A 122 -11.86 4.53 2.86
CA HIS A 122 -12.93 3.53 3.02
C HIS A 122 -12.48 2.16 3.56
N ARG A 123 -11.73 1.34 2.80
CA ARG A 123 -11.38 -0.02 3.26
C ARG A 123 -9.93 -0.38 2.97
N ALA A 124 -9.27 -0.96 3.97
CA ALA A 124 -7.97 -1.59 3.76
C ALA A 124 -7.85 -2.93 4.49
N LYS A 125 -7.07 -3.83 3.89
CA LYS A 125 -6.64 -5.08 4.53
C LYS A 125 -5.13 -5.20 4.44
N PHE A 126 -4.50 -5.61 5.54
CA PHE A 126 -3.07 -5.89 5.61
C PHE A 126 -2.86 -7.29 6.15
N GLY A 127 -1.87 -7.99 5.61
CA GLY A 127 -1.36 -9.22 6.20
C GLY A 127 -0.49 -8.88 7.41
N THR A 128 0.81 -9.15 7.28
CA THR A 128 1.81 -8.96 8.33
C THR A 128 2.50 -7.61 8.19
N ILE A 129 2.69 -6.89 9.29
CA ILE A 129 3.41 -5.62 9.29
C ILE A 129 4.55 -5.66 10.32
N TRP A 130 5.72 -5.22 9.90
CA TRP A 130 6.91 -5.06 10.73
C TRP A 130 7.46 -3.63 10.59
N GLY A 131 7.58 -2.91 11.71
CA GLY A 131 8.20 -1.59 11.76
C GLY A 131 7.31 -0.51 12.35
N ILE A 132 7.25 0.65 11.70
CA ILE A 132 6.49 1.82 12.16
C ILE A 132 5.24 1.97 11.28
N PHE A 133 4.07 1.97 11.90
CA PHE A 133 2.79 2.05 11.19
C PHE A 133 1.92 3.15 11.80
N THR A 134 1.68 4.22 11.03
CA THR A 134 0.91 5.39 11.48
C THR A 134 -0.24 5.68 10.51
N PRO A 135 -1.17 4.73 10.32
CA PRO A 135 -2.19 4.88 9.31
C PRO A 135 -3.31 5.82 9.75
N HIS A 136 -3.95 6.44 8.76
CA HIS A 136 -5.20 7.14 8.92
C HIS A 136 -6.32 6.41 8.16
N PHE A 137 -7.34 5.95 8.88
CA PHE A 137 -8.48 5.25 8.32
C PHE A 137 -9.79 5.96 8.64
N ALA A 138 -10.51 6.41 7.62
CA ALA A 138 -11.80 7.05 7.83
C ALA A 138 -12.96 6.06 8.04
N HIS A 139 -12.83 4.79 7.65
CA HIS A 139 -13.95 3.84 7.80
C HIS A 139 -13.56 2.45 8.32
N ARG A 140 -12.88 1.57 7.56
CA ARG A 140 -12.55 0.22 8.05
C ARG A 140 -11.14 -0.23 7.70
N ALA A 141 -10.41 -0.75 8.67
CA ALA A 141 -9.23 -1.57 8.42
C ALA A 141 -9.28 -2.93 9.12
N GLN A 142 -8.65 -3.90 8.47
CA GLN A 142 -8.33 -5.20 9.04
C GLN A 142 -6.84 -5.42 8.88
N SER A 143 -6.15 -5.77 9.97
CA SER A 143 -4.75 -6.18 9.93
C SER A 143 -4.58 -7.56 10.54
N GLY A 144 -3.67 -8.34 9.97
CA GLY A 144 -3.20 -9.58 10.57
C GLY A 144 -2.34 -9.31 11.79
N ALA A 145 -1.07 -9.73 11.72
CA ALA A 145 -0.13 -9.60 12.82
C ALA A 145 0.80 -8.38 12.63
N PHE A 146 1.07 -7.69 13.74
CA PHE A 146 1.88 -6.49 13.78
C PHE A 146 3.04 -6.62 14.78
N TRP A 147 4.24 -6.19 14.37
CA TRP A 147 5.41 -6.03 15.22
C TRP A 147 6.03 -4.64 15.08
N GLY A 148 6.21 -3.92 16.18
CA GLY A 148 6.92 -2.64 16.20
C GLY A 148 6.14 -1.50 16.86
N THR A 149 6.10 -0.34 16.22
CA THR A 149 5.40 0.86 16.72
C THR A 149 4.15 1.15 15.90
N PHE A 150 2.99 1.21 16.54
CA PHE A 150 1.71 1.39 15.88
C PHE A 150 0.92 2.55 16.49
N THR A 151 0.74 3.61 15.71
CA THR A 151 0.07 4.85 16.15
C THR A 151 -1.08 5.21 15.20
N PRO A 152 -2.12 4.36 15.11
CA PRO A 152 -3.16 4.58 14.13
C PRO A 152 -4.19 5.63 14.56
N LEU A 153 -4.78 6.27 13.56
CA LEU A 153 -5.98 7.07 13.70
C LEU A 153 -7.13 6.41 12.93
N PHE A 154 -8.17 6.03 13.67
CA PHE A 154 -9.32 5.30 13.15
C PHE A 154 -10.62 6.04 13.45
N ALA A 155 -11.35 6.40 12.40
CA ALA A 155 -12.60 7.13 12.54
C ALA A 155 -13.86 6.23 12.72
N HIS A 156 -13.78 4.91 12.46
CA HIS A 156 -14.97 4.06 12.59
C HIS A 156 -14.70 2.62 13.07
N ARG A 157 -13.98 1.77 12.30
CA ARG A 157 -13.73 0.38 12.71
C ARG A 157 -12.31 -0.11 12.41
N ALA A 158 -11.69 -0.74 13.41
CA ALA A 158 -10.44 -1.48 13.26
C ALA A 158 -10.56 -2.90 13.80
N GLU A 159 -9.92 -3.86 13.12
CA GLU A 159 -9.77 -5.24 13.57
C GLU A 159 -8.28 -5.62 13.45
N ILE A 160 -7.63 -5.94 14.56
CA ILE A 160 -6.21 -6.31 14.63
C ILE A 160 -6.10 -7.70 15.25
N HIS A 161 -5.60 -8.67 14.50
CA HIS A 161 -5.57 -10.06 14.96
C HIS A 161 -4.48 -10.31 15.99
N ALA A 162 -3.29 -9.75 15.79
CA ALA A 162 -2.20 -9.92 16.74
C ALA A 162 -1.25 -8.71 16.75
N PHE A 163 -0.74 -8.33 17.92
CA PHE A 163 0.12 -7.16 18.09
C PHE A 163 1.24 -7.40 19.11
N TRP A 164 2.46 -6.99 18.77
CA TRP A 164 3.62 -6.91 19.66
C TRP A 164 4.37 -5.58 19.50
N GLY A 165 4.50 -4.81 20.57
CA GLY A 165 5.38 -3.63 20.62
C GLY A 165 4.75 -2.41 21.30
N ILE A 166 4.93 -1.23 20.71
CA ILE A 166 4.44 0.05 21.24
C ILE A 166 3.15 0.43 20.52
N PHE A 167 2.09 0.69 21.29
CA PHE A 167 0.76 0.98 20.75
C PHE A 167 0.19 2.26 21.33
N THR A 168 -0.05 3.26 20.47
CA THR A 168 -0.67 4.54 20.85
C THR A 168 -1.77 4.91 19.85
N PRO A 169 -2.93 4.25 19.93
CA PRO A 169 -4.01 4.50 18.99
C PRO A 169 -4.87 5.70 19.37
N LEU A 170 -5.55 6.24 18.37
CA LEU A 170 -6.71 7.09 18.55
C LEU A 170 -7.88 6.50 17.77
N PHE A 171 -8.89 6.05 18.50
CA PHE A 171 -10.14 5.50 17.95
C PHE A 171 -11.30 6.42 18.31
N THR A 172 -12.16 6.71 17.36
CA THR A 172 -13.40 7.48 17.61
C THR A 172 -14.62 6.59 17.85
N HIS A 173 -14.60 5.31 17.44
CA HIS A 173 -15.79 4.45 17.50
C HIS A 173 -15.52 3.01 17.96
N ARG A 174 -15.01 2.09 17.10
CA ARG A 174 -14.84 0.66 17.48
C ARG A 174 -13.48 0.09 17.09
N ALA A 175 -12.86 -0.63 18.01
CA ALA A 175 -11.64 -1.40 17.79
C ALA A 175 -11.78 -2.81 18.39
N GLU A 176 -11.37 -3.83 17.63
CA GLU A 176 -11.34 -5.23 18.05
C GLU A 176 -9.90 -5.74 17.98
N PHE A 177 -9.45 -6.39 19.05
CA PHE A 177 -8.11 -6.94 19.17
C PHE A 177 -8.17 -8.43 19.49
N GLY A 178 -7.34 -9.22 18.81
CA GLY A 178 -7.05 -10.60 19.19
C GLY A 178 -5.93 -10.65 20.24
N ILE A 179 -4.80 -11.25 19.88
CA ILE A 179 -3.63 -11.37 20.76
C ILE A 179 -2.92 -10.03 20.88
N PHE A 180 -2.71 -9.54 22.10
CA PHE A 180 -2.18 -8.19 22.29
C PHE A 180 -1.09 -8.14 23.35
N ARG A 181 0.16 -7.81 22.96
CA ARG A 181 1.30 -7.63 23.86
C ARG A 181 1.93 -6.25 23.68
N THR A 182 1.91 -5.44 24.73
CA THR A 182 2.48 -4.09 24.72
C THR A 182 3.54 -3.91 25.80
N LEU A 183 4.47 -2.99 25.54
CA LEU A 183 5.26 -2.34 26.59
C LEU A 183 4.49 -1.04 26.96
N LEU A 184 3.89 -0.98 28.16
CA LEU A 184 2.95 0.07 28.67
C LEU A 184 3.55 1.51 28.70
N PRO A 185 2.75 2.62 28.80
CA PRO A 185 1.49 2.72 29.56
C PRO A 185 0.23 3.16 28.79
N PHE A 186 -0.88 2.52 29.15
CA PHE A 186 -2.23 2.81 28.67
C PHE A 186 -2.72 4.19 29.14
N LEU A 187 -3.35 4.94 28.23
CA LEU A 187 -4.29 6.01 28.56
C LEU A 187 -5.55 5.82 27.70
N PHE A 188 -6.71 5.84 28.35
CA PHE A 188 -8.02 6.32 27.86
C PHE A 188 -9.08 5.36 27.25
N PRO A 189 -10.38 5.79 27.12
CA PRO A 189 -11.53 5.12 27.71
C PRO A 189 -12.43 4.52 26.63
N ILE A 190 -12.31 3.24 26.31
CA ILE A 190 -13.37 2.50 25.61
C ILE A 190 -13.39 1.09 26.21
N LEU A 191 -14.60 0.55 26.35
CA LEU A 191 -14.89 -0.81 26.81
C LEU A 191 -14.06 -1.83 26.01
N LEU A 192 -12.96 -2.29 26.58
CA LEU A 192 -12.10 -3.28 25.94
C LEU A 192 -12.66 -4.67 26.21
N THR A 193 -13.25 -5.30 25.20
CA THR A 193 -13.55 -6.73 25.24
C THR A 193 -12.34 -7.49 24.71
N GLY A 194 -11.38 -7.82 25.57
CA GLY A 194 -10.18 -8.60 25.21
C GLY A 194 -9.57 -9.31 26.42
N LEU A 195 -9.18 -10.58 26.24
CA LEU A 195 -8.47 -11.37 27.25
C LEU A 195 -7.01 -10.92 27.30
N PHE A 196 -6.58 -10.37 28.43
CA PHE A 196 -5.18 -10.04 28.69
C PHE A 196 -4.48 -11.23 29.33
N TYR A 197 -3.35 -11.64 28.77
CA TYR A 197 -2.39 -12.53 29.43
C TYR A 197 -1.12 -11.74 29.73
N SER A 198 -0.80 -11.57 31.01
CA SER A 198 0.48 -11.03 31.50
C SER A 198 1.60 -12.01 31.28
#